data_AF-A0AAD5PK10-F1
#
_entry.id   AF-A0AAD5PK10-F1
#
_cell.length_a   1.000
_cell.length_b   1.000
_cell.length_c   1.000
_cell.angle_alpha   90.00
_cell.angle_beta   90.00
_cell.angle_gamma   90.00
#
_symmetry.space_group_name_H-M   'P 1'
#
loop_
_entity.id
_entity.type
_entity.pdbx_description
1 polymer ?
#
loop_
_entity_poly.entity_id
_entity_poly.type
_entity_poly.pdbx_seq_one_letter_code
_entity_poly.pdbx_strand_id
1 'polypeptide(L)'
;MYLEELIIEGFKSYVSRTHITGWDPEFNAITGLNGSGKSNVLDAICFVLGITNLSHVRASNLQDLIYKRGNAGVTKASVTIVFNNEDRERSPVGFENYKQLTVTRQVLMGGRTKYIVNGHNSQQQTVQNLFQSVQLNINNPHFLIMQGKITKVLNMKPAEILSMVEEAAGTKMFEDRKNKAIVTMGKKERKVEEINTVSWNGSEKKSHGKMMTMERWMDGS
;
A
#
# COMPACT_ATOMS: atom_id res chain seq x y z
N MET A 1 -4.31 -15.03 12.35
CA MET A 1 -5.22 -13.96 11.93
C MET A 1 -6.09 -14.45 10.77
N TYR A 2 -7.42 -14.30 10.85
CA TYR A 2 -8.36 -14.65 9.77
C TYR A 2 -9.53 -13.65 9.74
N LEU A 3 -10.31 -13.65 8.66
CA LEU A 3 -11.46 -12.75 8.47
C LEU A 3 -12.62 -13.17 9.37
N GLU A 4 -13.16 -12.30 10.23
CA GLU A 4 -14.38 -12.59 11.02
C GLU A 4 -15.61 -11.92 10.42
N GLU A 5 -15.44 -10.69 9.95
CA GLU A 5 -16.55 -9.89 9.41
C GLU A 5 -16.10 -9.04 8.23
N LEU A 6 -17.02 -8.89 7.28
CA LEU A 6 -16.90 -7.97 6.16
C LEU A 6 -18.16 -7.09 6.09
N ILE A 7 -17.97 -5.77 6.21
CA ILE A 7 -19.04 -4.78 6.14
C ILE A 7 -18.80 -3.94 4.89
N ILE A 8 -19.80 -3.90 4.01
CA ILE A 8 -19.75 -3.21 2.72
C ILE A 8 -20.89 -2.19 2.66
N GLU A 9 -20.60 -0.95 2.31
CA GLU A 9 -21.60 0.11 2.21
C GLU A 9 -21.29 1.07 1.06
N GLY A 10 -22.27 1.36 0.22
CA GLY A 10 -22.14 2.27 -0.93
C GLY A 10 -21.11 1.83 -1.99
N PHE A 11 -20.67 0.58 -1.96
CA PHE A 11 -19.57 0.06 -2.77
C PHE A 11 -20.10 -0.78 -3.94
N LYS A 12 -19.79 -0.36 -5.18
CA LYS A 12 -20.22 -1.03 -6.42
C LYS A 12 -21.69 -1.41 -6.37
N SER A 13 -22.07 -2.69 -6.37
CA SER A 13 -23.47 -3.13 -6.35
C SER A 13 -24.14 -3.03 -4.97
N TYR A 14 -23.40 -2.78 -3.89
CA TYR A 14 -23.88 -2.74 -2.52
C TYR A 14 -24.29 -1.32 -2.12
N VAL A 15 -25.55 -0.97 -2.33
CA VAL A 15 -26.09 0.37 -2.00
C VAL A 15 -26.21 0.56 -0.50
N SER A 16 -26.90 -0.38 0.15
CA SER A 16 -27.12 -0.43 1.58
C SER A 16 -25.96 -1.14 2.29
N ARG A 17 -25.89 -0.95 3.60
CA ARG A 17 -24.95 -1.68 4.45
C ARG A 17 -25.24 -3.17 4.38
N THR A 18 -24.28 -3.93 3.88
CA THR A 18 -24.26 -5.40 3.91
C THR A 18 -23.21 -5.85 4.91
N HIS A 19 -23.61 -6.71 5.86
CA HIS A 19 -22.74 -7.28 6.88
C HIS A 19 -22.66 -8.78 6.64
N ILE A 20 -21.47 -9.27 6.34
CA ILE A 20 -21.18 -10.68 6.06
C ILE A 20 -20.36 -11.19 7.23
N THR A 21 -20.93 -12.13 7.97
CA THR A 21 -20.36 -12.77 9.17
C THR A 21 -20.27 -14.27 8.96
N GLY A 22 -19.67 -14.99 9.93
CA GLY A 22 -19.60 -16.45 9.90
C GLY A 22 -18.56 -16.98 8.92
N TRP A 23 -17.47 -16.25 8.75
CA TRP A 23 -16.33 -16.67 7.97
C TRP A 23 -15.57 -17.79 8.71
N ASP A 24 -15.23 -18.83 7.96
CA ASP A 24 -14.44 -19.95 8.46
C ASP A 24 -12.94 -19.61 8.37
N PRO A 25 -12.09 -20.04 9.33
CA PRO A 25 -10.66 -19.78 9.28
C PRO A 25 -9.94 -20.44 8.10
N GLU A 26 -10.47 -21.54 7.56
CA GLU A 26 -9.82 -22.38 6.56
C GLU A 26 -10.42 -22.19 5.17
N PHE A 27 -11.74 -22.35 5.02
CA PHE A 27 -12.38 -22.39 3.71
C PHE A 27 -13.69 -21.60 3.64
N ASN A 28 -13.73 -20.65 2.70
CA ASN A 28 -14.91 -19.82 2.45
C ASN A 28 -15.29 -19.86 0.98
N ALA A 29 -16.59 -20.00 0.70
CA ALA A 29 -17.12 -20.01 -0.65
C ALA A 29 -18.18 -18.90 -0.83
N ILE A 30 -18.01 -18.08 -1.86
CA ILE A 30 -18.99 -17.05 -2.25
C ILE A 30 -19.65 -17.50 -3.56
N THR A 31 -20.94 -17.82 -3.49
CA THR A 31 -21.72 -18.34 -4.62
C THR A 31 -22.96 -17.48 -4.85
N GLY A 32 -23.49 -17.51 -6.08
CA GLY A 32 -24.69 -16.77 -6.46
C GLY A 32 -24.83 -16.60 -7.97
N LEU A 33 -26.04 -16.22 -8.39
CA LEU A 33 -26.39 -15.98 -9.79
C LEU A 33 -25.46 -14.94 -10.44
N ASN A 34 -25.37 -14.95 -11.77
CA ASN A 34 -24.62 -13.93 -12.49
C ASN A 34 -25.30 -12.56 -12.31
N GLY A 35 -24.49 -11.51 -12.10
CA GLY A 35 -24.98 -10.16 -11.81
C GLY A 35 -25.35 -9.89 -10.35
N SER A 36 -25.37 -10.89 -9.46
CA SER A 36 -25.72 -10.73 -8.03
C SER A 36 -24.70 -9.93 -7.19
N GLY A 37 -23.57 -9.54 -7.77
CA GLY A 37 -22.51 -8.80 -7.06
C GLY A 37 -21.46 -9.68 -6.36
N LYS A 38 -21.49 -11.01 -6.51
CA LYS A 38 -20.50 -11.92 -5.89
C LYS A 38 -19.03 -11.49 -6.07
N SER A 39 -18.63 -11.09 -7.28
CA SER A 39 -17.26 -10.64 -7.55
C SER A 39 -16.94 -9.29 -6.89
N ASN A 40 -17.96 -8.48 -6.58
CA ASN A 40 -17.77 -7.21 -5.88
C ASN A 40 -17.44 -7.42 -4.40
N VAL A 41 -17.74 -8.58 -3.81
CA VAL A 41 -17.24 -8.96 -2.48
C VAL A 41 -15.72 -9.06 -2.50
N LEU A 42 -15.17 -9.76 -3.49
CA LEU A 42 -13.73 -9.88 -3.65
C LEU A 42 -13.10 -8.52 -3.93
N ASP A 43 -13.70 -7.69 -4.80
CA ASP A 43 -13.21 -6.34 -5.05
C ASP A 43 -13.22 -5.48 -3.78
N ALA A 44 -14.22 -5.62 -2.92
CA ALA A 44 -14.33 -4.91 -1.65
C ALA A 44 -13.19 -5.30 -0.71
N ILE A 45 -12.90 -6.60 -0.59
CA ILE A 45 -11.76 -7.11 0.18
C ILE A 45 -10.45 -6.55 -0.37
N CYS A 46 -10.24 -6.63 -1.69
CA CYS A 46 -9.05 -6.11 -2.36
C CYS A 46 -8.88 -4.60 -2.16
N PHE A 47 -10.00 -3.87 -2.18
CA PHE A 47 -10.03 -2.44 -1.93
C PHE A 47 -9.53 -2.13 -0.52
N VAL A 48 -10.04 -2.78 0.53
CA VAL A 48 -9.58 -2.55 1.93
C VAL A 48 -8.13 -2.95 2.13
N LEU A 49 -7.69 -4.06 1.54
CA LEU A 49 -6.31 -4.54 1.63
C LEU A 49 -5.30 -3.64 0.91
N GLY A 50 -5.76 -2.62 0.19
CA GLY A 50 -4.91 -1.57 -0.32
C GLY A 50 -4.28 -1.84 -1.68
N ILE A 51 -5.00 -2.56 -2.53
CA ILE A 51 -4.61 -2.80 -3.92
C ILE A 51 -4.35 -1.46 -4.64
N THR A 52 -3.20 -1.38 -5.30
CA THR A 52 -2.73 -0.17 -5.99
C THR A 52 -3.20 -0.14 -7.44
N ASN A 53 -3.22 -1.29 -8.11
CA ASN A 53 -3.68 -1.41 -9.49
C ASN A 53 -5.21 -1.59 -9.54
N LEU A 54 -5.93 -0.51 -9.88
CA LEU A 54 -7.40 -0.51 -9.93
C LEU A 54 -7.99 -1.44 -10.99
N SER A 55 -7.23 -1.81 -12.02
CA SER A 55 -7.68 -2.79 -13.02
C SER A 55 -8.03 -4.14 -12.40
N HIS A 56 -7.33 -4.52 -11.32
CA HIS A 56 -7.62 -5.74 -10.58
C HIS A 56 -9.02 -5.69 -9.95
N VAL A 57 -9.41 -4.55 -9.39
CA VAL A 57 -10.77 -4.34 -8.88
C VAL A 57 -11.73 -3.83 -9.94
N ARG A 58 -11.48 -4.10 -11.23
CA ARG A 58 -12.40 -3.81 -12.35
C ARG A 58 -12.90 -2.37 -12.32
N ALA A 59 -11.99 -1.43 -12.07
CA ALA A 59 -12.25 0.00 -11.99
C ALA A 59 -11.17 0.77 -12.74
N SER A 60 -11.53 1.87 -13.40
CA SER A 60 -10.59 2.76 -14.09
C SER A 60 -10.13 3.88 -13.17
N ASN A 61 -11.01 4.34 -12.28
CA ASN A 61 -10.72 5.35 -11.27
C ASN A 61 -11.39 4.98 -9.94
N LEU A 62 -11.03 5.68 -8.86
CA LEU A 62 -11.56 5.41 -7.51
C LEU A 62 -13.06 5.71 -7.36
N GLN A 63 -13.63 6.61 -8.18
CA GLN A 63 -15.05 6.94 -8.13
C GLN A 63 -15.92 5.81 -8.72
N ASP A 64 -15.37 4.97 -9.60
CA ASP A 64 -16.05 3.78 -10.13
C ASP A 64 -16.39 2.75 -9.04
N LEU A 65 -15.74 2.86 -7.87
CA LEU A 65 -16.01 2.01 -6.72
C LEU A 65 -17.26 2.46 -5.93
N ILE A 66 -17.71 3.71 -6.12
CA ILE A 66 -18.91 4.24 -5.48
C ILE A 66 -20.15 3.79 -6.28
N TYR A 67 -21.21 3.36 -5.59
CA TYR A 67 -22.46 2.94 -6.23
C TYR A 67 -22.95 3.97 -7.25
N LYS A 68 -23.14 3.53 -8.50
CA LYS A 68 -23.54 4.37 -9.64
C LYS A 68 -22.71 5.66 -9.78
N ARG A 69 -21.43 5.65 -9.38
CA ARG A 69 -20.54 6.83 -9.38
C ARG A 69 -21.13 8.05 -8.67
N GLY A 70 -21.99 7.83 -7.67
CA GLY A 70 -22.67 8.87 -6.92
C GLY A 70 -23.92 9.47 -7.56
N ASN A 71 -24.31 9.05 -8.77
CA ASN A 71 -25.51 9.56 -9.46
C ASN A 71 -26.83 9.17 -8.77
N ALA A 72 -26.78 8.31 -7.76
CA ALA A 72 -27.94 7.86 -6.98
C ALA A 72 -27.94 8.41 -5.54
N GLY A 73 -27.29 9.56 -5.29
CA GLY A 73 -27.22 10.20 -3.98
C GLY A 73 -26.21 9.59 -2.99
N VAL A 74 -25.59 8.46 -3.34
CA VAL A 74 -24.54 7.82 -2.53
C VAL A 74 -23.18 8.43 -2.85
N THR A 75 -22.67 9.32 -2.01
CA THR A 75 -21.42 10.06 -2.27
C THR A 75 -20.18 9.45 -1.62
N LYS A 76 -20.32 8.30 -0.96
CA LYS A 76 -19.25 7.59 -0.25
C LYS A 76 -19.40 6.09 -0.43
N ALA A 77 -18.28 5.40 -0.61
CA ALA A 77 -18.19 3.96 -0.39
C ALA A 77 -17.28 3.68 0.81
N SER A 78 -17.69 2.73 1.64
CA SER A 78 -16.94 2.26 2.80
C SER A 78 -16.91 0.74 2.78
N VAL A 79 -15.73 0.19 3.02
CA VAL A 79 -15.57 -1.23 3.26
C VAL A 79 -14.76 -1.40 4.53
N THR A 80 -15.24 -2.24 5.44
CA THR A 80 -14.60 -2.55 6.70
C THR A 80 -14.40 -4.06 6.79
N ILE A 81 -13.21 -4.44 7.21
CA ILE A 81 -12.86 -5.81 7.54
C ILE A 81 -12.57 -5.87 9.04
N VAL A 82 -13.11 -6.88 9.72
CA VAL A 82 -12.73 -7.26 11.08
C VAL A 82 -11.97 -8.58 10.99
N PHE A 83 -10.75 -8.60 11.51
CA PHE A 83 -9.93 -9.79 11.62
C PHE A 83 -9.90 -10.31 13.06
N ASN A 84 -10.00 -11.62 13.22
CA ASN A 84 -9.59 -12.29 14.45
C ASN A 84 -8.07 -12.14 14.60
N ASN A 85 -7.62 -11.64 15.74
CA ASN A 85 -6.22 -11.42 16.06
C ASN A 85 -5.85 -12.03 17.43
N GLU A 86 -6.45 -13.17 17.78
CA GLU A 86 -6.16 -13.85 19.06
C GLU A 86 -4.78 -14.52 19.08
N ASP A 87 -4.29 -14.95 17.91
CA ASP A 87 -2.94 -15.47 17.75
C ASP A 87 -1.90 -14.32 17.75
N ARG A 88 -1.19 -14.20 18.88
CA ARG A 88 -0.16 -13.18 19.09
C ARG A 88 1.07 -13.36 18.20
N GLU A 89 1.43 -14.59 17.83
CA GLU A 89 2.60 -14.84 17.00
C GLU A 89 2.40 -14.38 15.56
N ARG A 90 1.14 -14.44 15.10
CA ARG A 90 0.72 -13.98 13.77
C ARG A 90 0.14 -12.57 13.76
N SER A 91 0.18 -11.87 14.90
CA SER A 91 -0.34 -10.51 15.01
C SER A 91 0.59 -9.51 14.32
N PRO A 92 0.05 -8.47 13.66
CA PRO A 92 0.87 -7.39 13.15
C PRO A 92 1.59 -6.67 14.30
N VAL A 93 2.80 -6.18 14.01
CA VAL A 93 3.61 -5.46 14.99
C VAL A 93 2.87 -4.24 15.53
N GLY A 94 2.76 -4.13 16.85
CA GLY A 94 2.05 -3.04 17.54
C GLY A 94 0.55 -3.28 17.75
N PHE A 95 0.02 -4.42 17.30
CA PHE A 95 -1.38 -4.82 17.47
C PHE A 95 -1.57 -6.09 18.31
N GLU A 96 -0.51 -6.60 18.95
CA GLU A 96 -0.49 -7.86 19.71
C GLU A 96 -1.42 -7.88 20.93
N ASN A 97 -1.77 -6.69 21.43
CA ASN A 97 -2.69 -6.52 22.56
C ASN A 97 -4.16 -6.45 22.14
N TYR A 98 -4.46 -6.38 20.85
CA TYR A 98 -5.83 -6.31 20.33
C TYR A 98 -6.27 -7.71 19.89
N LYS A 99 -7.33 -8.23 20.52
CA LYS A 99 -7.95 -9.51 20.11
C LYS A 99 -8.57 -9.47 18.72
N GLN A 100 -8.96 -8.27 18.27
CA GLN A 100 -9.54 -8.02 16.96
C GLN A 100 -8.89 -6.82 16.31
N LEU A 101 -8.73 -6.88 15.01
CA LEU A 101 -8.22 -5.79 14.19
C LEU A 101 -9.29 -5.36 13.19
N THR A 102 -9.76 -4.12 13.30
CA THR A 102 -10.72 -3.52 12.37
C THR A 102 -9.98 -2.60 11.40
N VAL A 103 -10.08 -2.87 10.10
CA VAL A 103 -9.53 -2.02 9.04
C VAL A 103 -10.65 -1.55 8.13
N THR A 104 -10.85 -0.24 8.05
CA THR A 104 -11.81 0.40 7.17
C THR A 104 -11.09 1.22 6.11
N ARG A 105 -11.51 1.07 4.85
CA ARG A 105 -11.14 1.98 3.76
C ARG A 105 -12.39 2.67 3.22
N GLN A 106 -12.31 3.98 3.08
CA GLN A 106 -13.36 4.81 2.52
C GLN A 106 -12.87 5.53 1.28
N VAL A 107 -13.78 5.74 0.33
CA VAL A 107 -13.61 6.62 -0.82
C VAL A 107 -14.80 7.57 -0.91
N LEU A 108 -14.50 8.85 -1.10
CA LEU A 108 -15.48 9.93 -1.27
C LEU A 108 -15.53 10.36 -2.73
N MET A 109 -16.65 10.97 -3.13
CA MET A 109 -16.71 11.72 -4.39
C MET A 109 -15.57 12.74 -4.45
N GLY A 110 -14.89 12.82 -5.60
CA GLY A 110 -13.63 13.55 -5.75
C GLY A 110 -12.37 12.70 -5.57
N GLY A 111 -12.50 11.38 -5.32
CA GLY A 111 -11.38 10.43 -5.34
C GLY A 111 -10.51 10.43 -4.08
N ARG A 112 -10.90 11.18 -3.04
CA ARG A 112 -10.20 11.17 -1.75
C ARG A 112 -10.46 9.84 -1.05
N THR A 113 -9.40 9.22 -0.56
CA THR A 113 -9.49 7.98 0.22
C THR A 113 -9.00 8.19 1.64
N LYS A 114 -9.54 7.39 2.55
CA LYS A 114 -9.21 7.45 3.98
C LYS A 114 -9.13 6.03 4.53
N TYR A 115 -8.09 5.75 5.30
CA TYR A 115 -7.99 4.54 6.10
C TYR A 115 -8.26 4.82 7.57
N ILE A 116 -8.94 3.89 8.21
CA ILE A 116 -9.22 3.90 9.64
C ILE A 116 -8.87 2.51 10.16
N VAL A 117 -7.98 2.43 11.14
CA VAL A 117 -7.57 1.17 11.79
C VAL A 117 -7.92 1.28 13.27
N ASN A 118 -8.73 0.36 13.78
CA ASN A 118 -9.26 0.39 15.16
C ASN A 118 -9.82 1.77 15.57
N GLY A 119 -10.54 2.44 14.65
CA GLY A 119 -11.11 3.77 14.88
C GLY A 119 -10.16 4.96 14.65
N HIS A 120 -8.86 4.73 14.46
CA HIS A 120 -7.87 5.80 14.25
C HIS A 120 -7.52 5.99 12.77
N ASN A 121 -7.46 7.25 12.32
CA ASN A 121 -7.03 7.58 10.96
C ASN A 121 -5.60 7.10 10.73
N SER A 122 -5.38 6.35 9.65
CA SER A 122 -4.09 5.79 9.29
C SER A 122 -3.70 6.17 7.87
N GLN A 123 -2.40 6.23 7.60
CA GLN A 123 -1.89 6.43 6.25
C GLN A 123 -1.94 5.11 5.46
N GLN A 124 -2.13 5.20 4.14
CA GLN A 124 -2.14 4.01 3.28
C GLN A 124 -0.86 3.19 3.41
N GLN A 125 0.31 3.84 3.49
CA GLN A 125 1.58 3.15 3.64
C GLN A 125 1.65 2.34 4.95
N THR A 126 1.10 2.87 6.05
CA THR A 126 1.04 2.16 7.34
C THR A 126 0.19 0.90 7.24
N VAL A 127 -0.98 0.99 6.59
CA VAL A 127 -1.87 -0.16 6.39
C VAL A 127 -1.24 -1.20 5.46
N GLN A 128 -0.53 -0.77 4.41
CA GLN A 128 0.22 -1.70 3.55
C GLN A 128 1.33 -2.42 4.32
N ASN A 129 2.09 -1.70 5.15
CA ASN A 129 3.13 -2.30 5.98
C ASN A 129 2.53 -3.28 7.01
N LEU A 130 1.36 -2.96 7.57
CA LEU A 130 0.62 -3.84 8.47
C LEU A 130 0.29 -5.16 7.77
N PHE A 131 -0.33 -5.13 6.60
CA PHE A 131 -0.67 -6.36 5.87
C PHE A 131 0.56 -7.12 5.39
N GLN A 132 1.63 -6.42 4.99
CA GLN A 132 2.90 -7.07 4.65
C GLN A 132 3.53 -7.80 5.85
N SER A 133 3.39 -7.28 7.08
CA SER A 133 3.95 -7.91 8.29
C SER A 133 3.29 -9.25 8.63
N VAL A 134 2.03 -9.44 8.23
CA VAL A 134 1.28 -10.70 8.37
C VAL A 134 1.26 -11.52 7.07
N GLN A 135 2.20 -11.25 6.16
CA GLN A 135 2.36 -11.93 4.87
C GLN A 135 1.13 -11.85 3.94
N LEU A 136 0.26 -10.85 4.14
CA LEU A 136 -0.88 -10.56 3.27
C LEU A 136 -0.52 -9.46 2.26
N ASN A 137 0.20 -9.82 1.20
CA ASN A 137 0.56 -8.86 0.14
C ASN A 137 -0.39 -8.93 -1.04
N ILE A 138 -1.47 -8.14 -1.02
CA ILE A 138 -2.45 -8.14 -2.12
C ILE A 138 -1.92 -7.55 -3.44
N ASN A 139 -0.78 -6.85 -3.41
CA ASN A 139 -0.14 -6.37 -4.62
C ASN A 139 0.64 -7.49 -5.31
N ASN A 140 0.94 -8.59 -4.61
CA ASN A 140 1.50 -9.75 -5.24
C ASN A 140 0.43 -10.42 -6.14
N PRO A 141 0.67 -10.54 -7.46
CA PRO A 141 -0.28 -11.16 -8.38
C PRO A 141 -0.56 -12.64 -8.10
N HIS A 142 0.23 -13.29 -7.26
CA HIS A 142 0.13 -14.69 -6.87
C HIS A 142 -0.77 -14.91 -5.65
N PHE A 143 -0.95 -13.90 -4.80
CA PHE A 143 -1.89 -13.95 -3.68
C PHE A 143 -3.35 -13.89 -4.18
N LEU A 144 -3.58 -13.23 -5.31
CA LEU A 144 -4.90 -13.02 -5.89
C LEU A 144 -4.95 -13.47 -7.36
N ILE A 145 -5.38 -14.71 -7.56
CA ILE A 145 -5.54 -15.30 -8.89
C ILE A 145 -6.93 -14.96 -9.42
N MET A 146 -6.98 -13.95 -10.28
CA MET A 146 -8.20 -13.56 -10.99
C MET A 146 -8.45 -14.43 -12.22
N GLN A 147 -9.70 -14.45 -12.68
CA GLN A 147 -10.06 -15.08 -13.94
C GLN A 147 -9.16 -14.55 -15.08
N GLY A 148 -8.66 -15.47 -15.91
CA GLY A 148 -7.74 -15.14 -17.01
C GLY A 148 -6.27 -14.98 -16.60
N LYS A 149 -5.94 -14.98 -15.30
CA LYS A 149 -4.53 -14.99 -14.84
C LYS A 149 -3.93 -16.39 -14.73
N ILE A 150 -4.72 -17.46 -14.85
CA ILE A 150 -4.22 -18.84 -14.76
C ILE A 150 -3.17 -19.16 -15.85
N THR A 151 -3.35 -18.64 -17.06
CA THR A 151 -2.37 -18.78 -18.16
C THR A 151 -1.09 -18.01 -17.87
N LYS A 152 -1.16 -16.88 -17.16
CA LYS A 152 0.02 -16.18 -16.68
C LYS A 152 0.76 -16.99 -15.61
N VAL A 153 0.01 -17.67 -14.74
CA VAL A 153 0.60 -18.57 -13.73
C VAL A 153 1.34 -19.73 -14.38
N LEU A 154 0.77 -20.32 -15.43
CA LEU A 154 1.41 -21.41 -16.17
C LEU A 154 2.64 -20.98 -16.97
N ASN A 155 2.70 -19.72 -17.41
CA ASN A 155 3.80 -19.18 -18.22
C ASN A 155 4.74 -18.26 -17.42
N MET A 156 4.83 -18.44 -16.10
CA MET A 156 5.70 -17.59 -15.28
C MET A 156 7.17 -17.75 -15.66
N LYS A 157 7.87 -16.62 -15.71
CA LYS A 157 9.32 -16.63 -15.90
C LYS A 157 10.02 -17.04 -14.58
N PRO A 158 11.24 -17.58 -14.64
CA PRO A 158 11.98 -17.96 -13.43
C PRO A 158 12.07 -16.86 -12.36
N ALA A 159 12.20 -15.60 -12.76
CA ALA A 159 12.21 -14.47 -11.83
C ALA A 159 10.86 -14.23 -11.11
N GLU A 160 9.73 -14.49 -11.76
CA GLU A 160 8.41 -14.38 -11.13
C GLU A 160 8.19 -15.53 -10.14
N ILE A 161 8.63 -16.74 -10.49
CA ILE A 161 8.62 -17.90 -9.59
C ILE A 161 9.49 -17.64 -8.36
N LEU A 162 10.71 -17.14 -8.56
CA LEU A 162 11.61 -16.78 -7.45
C LEU A 162 10.95 -15.73 -6.53
N SER A 163 10.34 -14.68 -7.10
CA SER A 163 9.63 -13.67 -6.32
C SER A 163 8.45 -14.26 -5.51
N MET A 164 7.79 -15.30 -6.01
CA MET A 164 6.74 -15.99 -5.27
C MET A 164 7.32 -16.79 -4.09
N VAL A 165 8.43 -17.49 -4.31
CA VAL A 165 9.13 -18.26 -3.28
C VAL A 165 9.70 -17.35 -2.18
N GLU A 166 10.32 -16.22 -2.55
CA GLU A 166 10.82 -15.21 -1.61
C GLU A 166 9.72 -14.63 -0.72
N GLU A 167 8.52 -14.47 -1.27
CA GLU A 167 7.38 -13.97 -0.50
C GLU A 167 6.84 -15.03 0.45
N ALA A 168 6.71 -16.28 -0.01
CA ALA A 168 6.33 -17.41 0.83
C ALA A 168 7.34 -17.69 1.96
N ALA A 169 8.64 -17.49 1.68
CA ALA A 169 9.70 -17.57 2.67
C ALA A 169 9.80 -16.33 3.59
N GLY A 170 9.05 -15.26 3.30
CA GLY A 170 9.08 -14.00 4.05
C GLY A 170 10.34 -13.17 3.86
N THR A 171 11.26 -13.53 2.94
CA THR A 171 12.53 -12.83 2.70
C THR A 171 12.32 -11.51 1.95
N LYS A 172 11.26 -11.41 1.14
CA LYS A 172 10.90 -10.23 0.34
C LYS A 172 10.93 -8.92 1.13
N MET A 173 10.34 -8.92 2.33
CA MET A 173 10.27 -7.71 3.17
C MET A 173 11.66 -7.21 3.59
N PHE A 174 12.59 -8.13 3.86
CA PHE A 174 13.95 -7.79 4.25
C PHE A 174 14.73 -7.20 3.07
N GLU A 175 14.56 -7.79 1.88
CA GLU A 175 15.16 -7.25 0.66
C GLU A 175 14.63 -5.86 0.32
N ASP A 176 13.32 -5.63 0.40
CA ASP A 176 12.72 -4.32 0.15
C ASP A 176 13.25 -3.26 1.12
N ARG A 177 13.40 -3.61 2.41
CA ARG A 177 13.99 -2.71 3.42
C ARG A 177 15.46 -2.43 3.12
N LYS A 178 16.24 -3.45 2.75
CA LYS A 178 17.64 -3.31 2.34
C LYS A 178 17.77 -2.39 1.12
N ASN A 179 16.96 -2.61 0.10
CA ASN A 179 16.97 -1.81 -1.13
C ASN A 179 16.58 -0.34 -0.86
N LYS A 180 15.55 -0.10 -0.04
CA LYS A 180 15.18 1.25 0.40
C LYS A 180 16.32 1.93 1.17
N ALA A 181 17.02 1.19 2.05
CA ALA A 181 18.15 1.71 2.79
C ALA A 181 19.31 2.11 1.85
N ILE A 182 19.66 1.25 0.89
CA ILE A 182 20.69 1.52 -0.13
C ILE A 182 20.34 2.76 -0.97
N VAL A 183 19.11 2.86 -1.46
CA VAL A 183 18.64 4.05 -2.20
C VAL A 183 18.72 5.31 -1.35
N THR A 184 18.36 5.21 -0.06
CA THR A 184 18.45 6.35 0.87
C THR A 184 19.90 6.77 1.12
N MET A 185 20.82 5.80 1.27
CA MET A 185 22.25 6.06 1.40
C MET A 185 22.79 6.78 0.17
N GLY A 186 22.53 6.26 -1.03
CA GLY A 186 23.00 6.89 -2.27
C GLY A 186 22.48 8.33 -2.46
N LYS A 187 21.24 8.62 -2.03
CA LYS A 187 20.73 10.01 -2.02
C LYS A 187 21.48 10.91 -1.04
N LYS A 188 21.83 10.38 0.14
CA LYS A 188 22.61 11.13 1.14
C LYS A 188 24.04 11.37 0.67
N GLU A 189 24.69 10.37 0.08
CA GLU A 189 26.04 10.49 -0.49
C GLU A 189 26.10 11.57 -1.57
N ARG A 190 25.17 11.56 -2.53
CA ARG A 190 25.08 12.63 -3.55
C ARG A 190 24.93 14.02 -2.92
N LYS A 191 24.13 14.14 -1.86
CA LYS A 191 23.94 15.41 -1.16
C LYS A 191 25.21 15.87 -0.45
N VAL A 192 26.02 14.93 0.08
CA VAL A 192 27.33 15.24 0.66
C VAL A 192 28.32 15.68 -0.43
N GLU A 193 28.33 15.04 -1.59
CA GLU A 193 29.16 15.46 -2.74
C GLU A 193 28.79 16.88 -3.22
N GLU A 194 27.50 17.19 -3.34
CA GLU A 194 27.02 18.54 -3.67
C GLU A 194 27.48 19.59 -2.63
N ILE A 195 27.39 19.28 -1.34
CA ILE A 195 27.85 20.20 -0.28
C ILE A 195 29.38 20.39 -0.33
N ASN A 196 30.13 19.32 -0.56
CA ASN A 196 31.59 19.37 -0.63
C ASN A 196 32.07 20.16 -1.84
N THR A 197 31.44 19.99 -3.01
CA THR A 197 31.77 20.76 -4.21
C THR A 197 31.46 22.25 -4.05
N VAL A 198 30.33 22.61 -3.44
CA VAL A 198 30.02 24.02 -3.11
C VAL A 198 31.01 24.60 -2.10
N SER A 199 31.38 23.83 -1.08
CA SER A 199 32.34 24.26 -0.06
C SER A 199 33.73 24.50 -0.67
N TRP A 200 34.20 23.61 -1.54
CA TRP A 200 35.45 23.74 -2.28
C TRP A 200 35.49 24.99 -3.17
N ASN A 201 34.44 25.21 -3.97
CA ASN A 201 34.31 26.40 -4.82
C ASN A 201 34.21 27.70 -3.99
N GLY A 202 33.60 27.63 -2.80
CA GLY A 202 33.53 28.75 -1.86
C GLY A 202 34.88 29.10 -1.25
N SER A 203 35.72 28.11 -0.92
CA SER A 203 37.09 28.32 -0.46
C SER A 203 38.00 28.92 -1.54
N GLU A 204 37.92 28.44 -2.79
CA GLU A 204 38.71 29.00 -3.89
C GLU A 204 38.36 30.47 -4.16
N LYS A 205 37.07 30.82 -4.20
CA LYS A 205 36.64 32.22 -4.39
C LYS A 205 37.08 33.14 -3.25
N LYS A 206 37.09 32.66 -2.00
CA LYS A 206 37.62 33.43 -0.86
C LYS A 206 39.14 33.62 -0.93
N SER A 207 39.88 32.60 -1.37
CA SER A 207 41.33 32.70 -1.55
C SER A 207 41.71 33.64 -2.70
N HIS A 208 41.04 33.54 -3.84
CA HIS A 208 41.22 34.48 -4.97
C HIS A 208 40.82 35.91 -4.60
N GLY A 209 39.71 36.10 -3.88
CA GLY A 209 39.28 37.41 -3.41
C GLY A 209 40.29 38.08 -2.47
N LYS A 210 40.93 37.29 -1.59
CA LYS A 210 42.02 37.77 -0.71
C LYS A 210 43.30 38.11 -1.47
N MET A 211 43.69 37.31 -2.47
CA MET A 211 44.88 37.60 -3.30
C MET A 211 44.71 38.90 -4.10
N MET A 212 43.57 39.11 -4.77
CA MET A 212 43.33 40.36 -5.50
C MET A 212 43.28 41.60 -4.60
N THR A 213 42.77 41.47 -3.36
CA THR A 213 42.80 42.60 -2.42
C THR A 213 44.21 42.91 -1.96
N MET A 214 45.07 41.90 -1.86
CA MET A 214 46.47 42.06 -1.45
C MET A 214 47.33 42.68 -2.55
N GLU A 215 47.17 42.27 -3.81
CA GLU A 215 47.84 42.89 -4.98
C GLU A 215 47.45 44.37 -5.13
N ARG A 216 46.16 44.69 -4.96
CA ARG A 216 45.67 46.07 -5.05
C ARG A 216 46.17 46.99 -3.92
N TRP A 217 46.61 46.42 -2.80
CA TRP A 217 47.30 47.14 -1.73
C TRP A 217 48.80 47.33 -2.00
N MET A 218 49.44 46.42 -2.75
CA MET A 218 50.86 46.52 -3.11
C MET A 218 51.11 47.47 -4.29
N ASP A 219 50.17 47.55 -5.24
CA ASP A 219 50.27 48.44 -6.41
C ASP A 219 49.87 49.91 -6.12
N GLY A 220 49.44 50.20 -4.89
CA GLY A 220 48.94 51.51 -4.44
C GLY A 220 49.93 52.33 -3.60
N SER A 221 51.20 51.91 -3.52
CA SER A 221 52.29 52.54 -2.76
C SER A 221 53.54 52.65 -3.61
#